data_AF-A0A3B0VGA8-F1
#
_entry.id   AF-A0A3B0VGA8-F1
#
_cell.length_a   1.000
_cell.length_b   1.000
_cell.length_c   1.000
_cell.angle_alpha   90.00
_cell.angle_beta   90.00
_cell.angle_gamma   90.00
#
_symmetry.space_group_name_H-M   'P 1'
#
loop_
_entity.id
_entity.type
_entity.pdbx_description
1 polymer ?
#
loop_
_entity_poly.entity_id
_entity_poly.type
_entity_poly.pdbx_seq_one_letter_code
_entity_poly.pdbx_strand_id
1 'polypeptide(L)'
;MSDQKWVRKSLDYLAQTLQKQGYEIEQTTVRRLLKKQGYKLFGNRKSLAPQHPDRDKQFRFIRRVRKIYMAAGRPVISVDTKKKELIGNFKNAGRTWGQEPTKVKDHDFPSEADGKASPYGIYDITNNQGHVYVGTSYDTPTFAVYAIAQWWNNPNRPRFKNEDKLLILCDAGGSNSCRYWRWKIEVQQQLADEFGIEVMICHYPTGASKWNPIEHRLFSEISKNWAGKPLRTFQTVVDYIQDTVTETGLSVKAFLVDLIFEKGLQYDQKERENLNLHRYRTCPTWNYTIKPHACYG
;
A
#
# COMPACT_ATOMS: atom_id res chain seq x y z
N MET A 1 27.14 19.91 -29.83
CA MET A 1 26.66 19.21 -28.61
C MET A 1 26.75 20.21 -27.47
N SER A 2 25.66 20.51 -26.76
CA SER A 2 25.75 21.47 -25.65
C SER A 2 26.59 20.88 -24.51
N ASP A 3 27.61 21.61 -24.06
CA ASP A 3 28.46 21.33 -22.87
C ASP A 3 27.67 21.40 -21.56
N GLN A 4 26.53 20.72 -21.46
CA GLN A 4 25.80 20.59 -20.21
C GLN A 4 26.52 19.59 -19.32
N LYS A 5 27.30 20.12 -18.37
CA LYS A 5 27.80 19.34 -17.24
C LYS A 5 26.63 19.04 -16.29
N TRP A 6 26.33 17.76 -16.12
CA TRP A 6 25.27 17.23 -15.25
C TRP A 6 25.66 17.29 -13.76
N VAL A 7 25.93 18.50 -13.25
CA VAL A 7 26.33 18.72 -11.86
C VAL A 7 25.19 19.40 -11.11
N ARG A 8 24.89 18.91 -9.90
CA ARG A 8 23.92 19.53 -9.00
C ARG A 8 24.36 20.95 -8.66
N LYS A 9 23.52 21.94 -8.98
CA LYS A 9 23.74 23.35 -8.62
C LYS A 9 23.45 23.60 -7.13
N SER A 10 24.34 23.15 -6.24
CA SER A 10 24.31 23.52 -4.83
C SER A 10 24.70 25.00 -4.64
N LEU A 11 24.44 25.54 -3.44
CA LEU A 11 24.88 26.90 -3.10
C LEU A 11 26.40 27.04 -3.21
N ASP A 12 27.14 26.03 -2.79
CA ASP A 12 28.60 25.92 -2.87
C ASP A 12 29.07 25.96 -4.31
N TYR A 13 28.44 25.16 -5.17
CA TYR A 13 28.76 25.11 -6.58
C TYR A 13 28.52 26.47 -7.25
N LEU A 14 27.39 27.11 -6.92
CA LEU A 14 27.07 28.46 -7.42
C LEU A 14 28.06 29.51 -6.91
N ALA A 15 28.44 29.45 -5.63
CA ALA A 15 29.44 30.35 -5.04
C ALA A 15 30.81 30.19 -5.73
N GLN A 16 31.31 28.96 -5.85
CA GLN A 16 32.57 28.67 -6.53
C GLN A 16 32.56 29.09 -8.01
N THR A 17 31.41 28.94 -8.69
CA THR A 17 31.26 29.36 -10.09
C THR A 17 31.35 30.88 -10.22
N LEU A 18 30.73 31.62 -9.29
CA LEU A 18 30.78 33.08 -9.27
C LEU A 18 32.16 33.59 -8.81
N GLN A 19 32.82 32.92 -7.87
CA GLN A 19 34.21 33.22 -7.49
C GLN A 19 35.17 33.08 -8.67
N LYS A 20 35.02 32.04 -9.50
CA LYS A 20 35.80 31.89 -10.74
C LYS A 20 35.57 32.99 -11.77
N GLN A 21 34.47 33.73 -11.65
CA GLN A 21 34.17 34.89 -12.48
C GLN A 21 34.62 36.22 -11.83
N GLY A 22 35.34 36.15 -10.70
CA GLY A 22 35.90 37.31 -10.00
C GLY A 22 35.00 37.89 -8.91
N TYR A 23 33.90 37.24 -8.53
CA TYR A 23 33.03 37.72 -7.45
C TYR A 23 33.44 37.17 -6.08
N GLU A 24 33.73 38.06 -5.12
CA GLU A 24 33.94 37.68 -3.71
C GLU A 24 32.60 37.42 -3.01
N ILE A 25 32.13 36.17 -3.09
CA ILE A 25 30.87 35.78 -2.46
C ILE A 25 30.96 34.40 -1.80
N GLU A 26 30.13 34.21 -0.79
CA GLU A 26 29.94 32.92 -0.11
C GLU A 26 28.53 32.37 -0.31
N GLN A 27 28.34 31.11 0.11
CA GLN A 27 27.06 30.37 0.01
C GLN A 27 25.89 31.09 0.68
N THR A 28 26.15 31.76 1.80
CA THR A 28 25.16 32.54 2.56
C THR A 28 24.63 33.71 1.73
N THR A 29 25.51 34.41 1.01
CA THR A 29 25.17 35.48 0.08
C THR A 29 24.38 34.95 -1.11
N VAL A 30 24.83 33.85 -1.73
CA VAL A 30 24.09 33.18 -2.83
C VAL A 30 22.67 32.81 -2.38
N ARG A 31 22.52 32.21 -1.19
CA ARG A 31 21.20 31.84 -0.63
C ARG A 31 20.30 33.06 -0.45
N ARG A 32 20.85 34.16 0.09
CA ARG A 32 20.11 35.41 0.30
C ARG A 32 19.65 36.02 -1.03
N LEU A 33 20.52 36.04 -2.04
CA LEU A 33 20.21 36.56 -3.37
C LEU A 33 19.15 35.72 -4.08
N LEU A 34 19.27 34.38 -4.04
CA LEU A 34 18.25 33.47 -4.57
C LEU A 34 16.89 33.72 -3.92
N LYS A 35 16.84 33.85 -2.59
CA LYS A 35 15.60 34.21 -1.87
C LYS A 35 15.05 35.58 -2.31
N LYS A 36 15.90 36.60 -2.41
CA LYS A 36 15.51 37.95 -2.85
C LYS A 36 14.93 37.96 -4.26
N GLN A 37 15.46 37.12 -5.14
CA GLN A 37 14.97 36.92 -6.52
C GLN A 37 13.79 35.93 -6.62
N GLY A 38 13.26 35.45 -5.49
CA GLY A 38 12.09 34.57 -5.47
C GLY A 38 12.37 33.09 -5.74
N TYR A 39 13.63 32.67 -5.88
CA TYR A 39 13.99 31.25 -6.01
C TYR A 39 13.70 30.50 -4.71
N LYS A 40 13.18 29.28 -4.85
CA LYS A 40 12.87 28.38 -3.74
C LYS A 40 13.47 27.00 -4.01
N LEU A 41 13.77 26.30 -2.93
CA LEU A 41 14.13 24.88 -3.00
C LEU A 41 12.86 24.07 -3.23
N PHE A 42 12.82 23.34 -4.34
CA PHE A 42 11.75 22.40 -4.62
C PHE A 42 12.29 20.98 -4.56
N GLY A 43 11.53 20.10 -3.91
CA GLY A 43 11.65 18.66 -4.13
C GLY A 43 10.86 18.25 -5.37
N ASN A 44 11.17 17.07 -5.92
CA ASN A 44 10.39 16.51 -7.01
C ASN A 44 8.95 16.25 -6.54
N ARG A 45 7.96 16.84 -7.22
CA ARG A 45 6.54 16.59 -7.00
C ARG A 45 6.00 15.66 -8.09
N LYS A 46 5.67 14.42 -7.71
CA LYS A 46 4.98 13.47 -8.60
C LYS A 46 3.58 14.02 -8.96
N SER A 47 3.44 14.61 -10.14
CA SER A 47 2.21 15.29 -10.59
C SER A 47 1.80 14.93 -12.02
N LEU A 48 2.73 14.41 -12.82
CA LEU A 48 2.49 13.97 -14.19
C LEU A 48 2.12 12.48 -14.17
N ALA A 49 0.85 12.16 -14.39
CA ALA A 49 0.37 10.81 -14.61
C ALA A 49 -0.67 10.83 -15.74
N PRO A 50 -0.71 9.83 -16.63
CA PRO A 50 -1.74 9.75 -17.66
C PRO A 50 -3.14 9.81 -17.04
N GLN A 51 -3.98 10.72 -17.52
CA GLN A 51 -5.40 10.70 -17.16
C GLN A 51 -6.07 9.56 -17.91
N HIS A 52 -6.62 8.60 -17.17
CA HIS A 52 -7.47 7.56 -17.74
C HIS A 52 -8.88 8.14 -17.96
N PRO A 53 -9.50 7.97 -19.15
CA PRO A 53 -10.81 8.57 -19.45
C PRO A 53 -11.89 8.16 -18.44
N ASP A 54 -11.90 6.89 -18.03
CA ASP A 54 -12.84 6.38 -17.02
C ASP A 54 -12.50 6.70 -15.56
N ARG A 55 -11.45 7.48 -15.26
CA ARG A 55 -10.99 7.71 -13.88
C ARG A 55 -12.10 8.28 -13.01
N ASP A 56 -12.70 9.39 -13.42
CA ASP A 56 -13.76 10.05 -12.64
C ASP A 56 -15.03 9.18 -12.55
N LYS A 57 -15.40 8.51 -13.64
CA LYS A 57 -16.50 7.53 -13.67
C LYS A 57 -16.29 6.45 -12.61
N GLN A 58 -15.08 5.92 -12.49
CA GLN A 58 -14.73 4.90 -11.50
C GLN A 58 -14.80 5.45 -10.07
N PHE A 59 -14.27 6.66 -9.82
CA PHE A 59 -14.36 7.28 -8.49
C PHE A 59 -15.80 7.51 -8.04
N ARG A 60 -16.67 7.99 -8.94
CA ARG A 60 -18.09 8.17 -8.66
C ARG A 60 -18.77 6.83 -8.34
N PHE A 61 -18.43 5.77 -9.08
CA PHE A 61 -18.93 4.42 -8.82
C PHE A 61 -18.52 3.89 -7.44
N ILE A 62 -17.21 3.94 -7.12
CA ILE A 62 -16.69 3.54 -5.80
C ILE A 62 -17.37 4.30 -4.67
N ARG A 63 -17.50 5.63 -4.81
CA ARG A 63 -18.17 6.46 -3.80
C ARG A 63 -19.63 6.05 -3.60
N ARG A 64 -20.35 5.72 -4.68
CA ARG A 64 -21.75 5.27 -4.62
C ARG A 64 -21.88 3.92 -3.92
N VAL A 65 -21.10 2.94 -4.34
CA VAL A 65 -21.17 1.57 -3.80
C VAL A 65 -20.78 1.56 -2.32
N ARG A 66 -19.72 2.31 -1.94
CA ARG A 66 -19.32 2.44 -0.54
C ARG A 66 -20.44 2.97 0.33
N LYS A 67 -21.15 4.02 -0.12
CA LYS A 67 -22.32 4.55 0.62
C LYS A 67 -23.43 3.50 0.78
N ILE A 68 -23.70 2.72 -0.27
CA ILE A 68 -24.74 1.67 -0.23
C ILE A 68 -24.37 0.58 0.78
N TYR A 69 -23.14 0.07 0.75
CA TYR A 69 -22.68 -0.96 1.68
C TYR A 69 -22.68 -0.46 3.13
N MET A 70 -22.13 0.74 3.38
CA MET A 70 -22.11 1.31 4.73
C MET A 70 -23.53 1.59 5.26
N ALA A 71 -24.44 2.13 4.43
CA ALA A 71 -25.82 2.37 4.85
C ALA A 71 -26.58 1.06 5.14
N ALA A 72 -26.23 -0.03 4.45
CA ALA A 72 -26.76 -1.36 4.74
C ALA A 72 -26.07 -2.03 5.94
N GLY A 73 -25.12 -1.37 6.61
CA GLY A 73 -24.37 -1.94 7.74
C GLY A 73 -23.50 -3.15 7.33
N ARG A 74 -22.98 -3.15 6.10
CA ARG A 74 -22.12 -4.20 5.54
C ARG A 74 -20.64 -3.80 5.58
N PRO A 75 -19.71 -4.76 5.69
CA PRO A 75 -18.28 -4.49 5.71
C PRO A 75 -17.78 -3.83 4.43
N VAL A 76 -16.94 -2.80 4.60
CA VAL A 76 -16.14 -2.18 3.53
C VAL A 76 -14.69 -2.10 3.96
N ILE A 77 -13.83 -2.80 3.24
CA ILE A 77 -12.39 -2.79 3.46
C ILE A 77 -11.64 -2.17 2.30
N SER A 78 -10.52 -1.54 2.61
CA SER A 78 -9.51 -1.08 1.67
C SER A 78 -8.25 -1.91 1.91
N VAL A 79 -7.74 -2.57 0.87
CA VAL A 79 -6.62 -3.52 0.96
C VAL A 79 -5.51 -3.14 -0.01
N ASP A 80 -4.27 -3.35 0.42
CA ASP A 80 -3.08 -3.25 -0.44
C ASP A 80 -1.86 -3.88 0.23
N THR A 81 -0.79 -4.10 -0.53
CA THR A 81 0.52 -4.47 0.05
C THR A 81 1.36 -3.23 0.28
N LYS A 82 1.79 -3.01 1.53
CA LYS A 82 2.81 -1.99 1.81
C LYS A 82 4.11 -2.35 1.11
N LYS A 83 4.93 -1.35 0.79
CA LYS A 83 6.32 -1.55 0.35
C LYS A 83 6.99 -2.63 1.21
N LYS A 84 7.68 -3.57 0.55
CA LYS A 84 8.47 -4.59 1.21
C LYS A 84 9.64 -3.96 1.96
N GLU A 85 9.84 -4.39 3.19
CA GLU A 85 10.91 -3.89 4.06
C GLU A 85 12.00 -4.96 4.22
N LEU A 86 13.27 -4.54 4.15
CA LEU A 86 14.40 -5.42 4.41
C LEU A 86 14.51 -5.64 5.92
N ILE A 87 14.59 -6.90 6.34
CA ILE A 87 14.86 -7.27 7.73
C ILE A 87 16.36 -7.28 7.96
N GLY A 88 16.81 -6.48 8.92
CA GLY A 88 18.22 -6.36 9.29
C GLY A 88 18.57 -4.95 9.78
N ASN A 89 19.85 -4.70 10.05
CA ASN A 89 20.33 -3.42 10.57
C ASN A 89 20.50 -2.36 9.47
N PHE A 90 19.44 -2.07 8.73
CA PHE A 90 19.41 -1.16 7.56
C PHE A 90 18.93 0.24 7.91
N LYS A 91 19.24 1.18 7.01
CA LYS A 91 18.79 2.56 7.15
C LYS A 91 17.29 2.68 6.85
N ASN A 92 16.53 3.11 7.85
CA ASN A 92 15.14 3.51 7.67
C ASN A 92 15.02 5.04 7.63
N ALA A 93 14.19 5.58 6.74
CA ALA A 93 14.01 7.02 6.61
C ALA A 93 13.32 7.61 7.84
N GLY A 94 13.81 8.75 8.32
CA GLY A 94 13.29 9.43 9.50
C GLY A 94 14.41 9.88 10.43
N ARG A 95 14.04 10.49 11.56
CA ARG A 95 14.96 10.93 12.62
C ARG A 95 14.31 10.66 13.95
N THR A 96 15.12 10.23 14.92
CA THR A 96 14.67 9.98 16.29
C THR A 96 15.57 10.72 17.26
N TRP A 97 15.03 11.11 18.41
CA TRP A 97 15.80 11.71 19.49
C TRP A 97 16.60 10.62 20.21
N GLY A 98 17.86 10.93 20.53
CA GLY A 98 18.76 10.04 21.24
C GLY A 98 20.04 10.78 21.59
N GLN A 99 20.79 10.26 22.56
CA GLN A 99 22.10 10.81 22.94
C GLN A 99 23.17 10.50 21.87
N GLU A 100 23.01 9.39 21.16
CA GLU A 100 23.92 8.96 20.09
C GLU A 100 23.15 8.50 18.84
N PRO A 101 23.75 8.60 17.65
CA PRO A 101 23.15 8.06 16.43
C PRO A 101 23.08 6.53 16.44
N THR A 102 21.92 5.97 16.11
CA THR A 102 21.79 4.52 15.87
C THR A 102 22.65 4.12 14.66
N LYS A 103 23.65 3.27 14.89
CA LYS A 103 24.53 2.75 13.83
C LYS A 103 23.79 1.67 13.02
N VAL A 104 23.76 1.86 11.70
CA VAL A 104 23.19 0.95 10.70
C VAL A 104 24.24 0.68 9.62
N LYS A 105 23.98 -0.31 8.76
CA LYS A 105 24.83 -0.59 7.60
C LYS A 105 24.92 0.64 6.68
N ASP A 106 26.06 0.82 6.04
CA ASP A 106 26.31 1.88 5.06
C ASP A 106 25.58 1.62 3.73
N HIS A 107 25.29 0.34 3.45
CA HIS A 107 24.56 -0.12 2.29
C HIS A 107 23.32 -0.95 2.66
N ASP A 108 22.24 -0.72 1.92
CA ASP A 108 20.98 -1.48 2.05
C ASP A 108 20.91 -2.61 1.00
N PHE A 109 21.90 -3.51 1.00
CA PHE A 109 21.95 -4.62 0.05
C PHE A 109 20.97 -5.75 0.44
N PRO A 110 20.06 -6.16 -0.46
CA PRO A 110 19.12 -7.24 -0.16
C PRO A 110 19.75 -8.59 0.18
N SER A 111 20.98 -8.85 -0.26
CA SER A 111 21.73 -10.08 0.03
C SER A 111 22.20 -10.19 1.47
N GLU A 112 22.25 -9.08 2.19
CA GLU A 112 22.68 -9.06 3.60
C GLU A 112 21.50 -8.92 4.57
N ALA A 113 20.28 -9.04 4.05
CA ALA A 113 19.07 -9.00 4.83
C ALA A 113 18.73 -10.40 5.32
N ASP A 114 18.26 -10.52 6.56
CA ASP A 114 17.78 -11.78 7.13
C ASP A 114 16.46 -12.22 6.46
N GLY A 115 15.80 -11.30 5.76
CA GLY A 115 14.60 -11.57 4.99
C GLY A 115 13.95 -10.30 4.43
N LYS A 116 12.78 -10.46 3.81
CA LYS A 116 11.95 -9.36 3.33
C LYS A 116 10.55 -9.50 3.89
N ALA A 117 10.14 -8.55 4.73
CA ALA A 117 8.76 -8.48 5.18
C ALA A 117 7.88 -7.93 4.05
N SER A 118 6.75 -8.59 3.80
CA SER A 118 5.69 -8.15 2.90
C SER A 118 4.42 -7.86 3.71
N PRO A 119 4.21 -6.63 4.22
CA PRO A 119 3.04 -6.30 5.01
C PRO A 119 1.81 -6.12 4.11
N TYR A 120 0.83 -7.03 4.21
CA TYR A 120 -0.46 -6.90 3.54
C TYR A 120 -1.48 -6.29 4.49
N GLY A 121 -2.02 -5.13 4.13
CA GLY A 121 -2.93 -4.37 4.96
C GLY A 121 -4.40 -4.59 4.60
N ILE A 122 -5.24 -4.64 5.62
CA ILE A 122 -6.69 -4.57 5.55
C ILE A 122 -7.13 -3.40 6.43
N TYR A 123 -7.68 -2.36 5.81
CA TYR A 123 -8.24 -1.21 6.53
C TYR A 123 -9.76 -1.23 6.45
N ASP A 124 -10.40 -1.45 7.61
CA ASP A 124 -11.84 -1.29 7.78
C ASP A 124 -12.21 0.18 7.82
N ILE A 125 -12.86 0.64 6.75
CA ILE A 125 -13.21 2.05 6.55
C ILE A 125 -14.32 2.48 7.52
N THR A 126 -15.13 1.53 8.00
CA THR A 126 -16.31 1.83 8.83
C THR A 126 -15.91 2.04 10.28
N ASN A 127 -15.05 1.16 10.81
CA ASN A 127 -14.65 1.18 12.22
C ASN A 127 -13.28 1.83 12.46
N ASN A 128 -12.61 2.31 11.41
CA ASN A 128 -11.28 2.90 11.48
C ASN A 128 -10.26 1.95 12.13
N GLN A 129 -10.27 0.67 11.74
CA GLN A 129 -9.36 -0.34 12.27
C GLN A 129 -8.48 -0.93 11.16
N GLY A 130 -7.18 -1.08 11.45
CA GLY A 130 -6.22 -1.73 10.57
C GLY A 130 -5.90 -3.15 11.04
N HIS A 131 -5.80 -4.09 10.12
CA HIS A 131 -5.17 -5.39 10.33
C HIS A 131 -4.05 -5.54 9.31
N VAL A 132 -2.88 -6.00 9.73
CA VAL A 132 -1.75 -6.20 8.83
C VAL A 132 -1.18 -7.59 9.04
N TYR A 133 -1.09 -8.33 7.94
CA TYR A 133 -0.48 -9.65 7.91
C TYR A 133 0.90 -9.51 7.28
N VAL A 134 1.94 -9.81 8.06
CA VAL A 134 3.34 -9.66 7.66
C VAL A 134 3.82 -11.00 7.11
N GLY A 135 3.86 -11.12 5.79
CA GLY A 135 4.37 -12.31 5.12
C GLY A 135 5.90 -12.33 5.06
N THR A 136 6.48 -13.51 5.23
CA THR A 136 7.94 -13.75 5.15
C THR A 136 8.39 -14.21 3.75
N SER A 137 7.45 -14.57 2.87
CA SER A 137 7.69 -15.06 1.50
C SER A 137 7.23 -14.07 0.41
N TYR A 138 6.75 -14.58 -0.73
CA TYR A 138 6.26 -13.75 -1.82
C TYR A 138 4.88 -13.15 -1.54
N ASP A 139 4.73 -11.88 -1.89
CA ASP A 139 3.43 -11.21 -2.04
C ASP A 139 2.76 -11.70 -3.33
N THR A 140 1.77 -12.60 -3.17
CA THR A 140 1.03 -13.26 -4.25
C THR A 140 -0.48 -13.10 -4.07
N PRO A 141 -1.29 -13.32 -5.11
CA PRO A 141 -2.75 -13.31 -4.96
C PRO A 141 -3.25 -14.24 -3.84
N THR A 142 -2.63 -15.42 -3.70
CA THR A 142 -2.93 -16.39 -2.64
C THR A 142 -2.65 -15.81 -1.25
N PHE A 143 -1.50 -15.17 -1.05
CA PHE A 143 -1.18 -14.51 0.22
C PHE A 143 -2.16 -13.36 0.54
N ALA A 144 -2.46 -12.53 -0.46
CA ALA A 144 -3.36 -11.40 -0.30
C ALA A 144 -4.77 -11.84 0.11
N VAL A 145 -5.33 -12.87 -0.54
CA VAL A 145 -6.66 -13.40 -0.20
C VAL A 145 -6.62 -14.15 1.13
N TYR A 146 -5.56 -14.92 1.41
CA TYR A 146 -5.36 -15.56 2.71
C TYR A 146 -5.43 -14.52 3.84
N ALA A 147 -4.73 -13.39 3.72
CA ALA A 147 -4.78 -12.32 4.73
C ALA A 147 -6.20 -11.77 4.93
N ILE A 148 -6.99 -11.63 3.87
CA ILE A 148 -8.39 -11.19 3.95
C ILE A 148 -9.27 -12.25 4.60
N ALA A 149 -9.06 -13.53 4.31
CA ALA A 149 -9.78 -14.64 4.92
C ALA A 149 -9.47 -14.75 6.42
N GLN A 150 -8.20 -14.61 6.80
CA GLN A 150 -7.78 -14.53 8.20
C GLN A 150 -8.39 -13.32 8.91
N TRP A 151 -8.46 -12.16 8.25
CA TRP A 151 -9.16 -11.00 8.81
C TRP A 151 -10.65 -11.33 9.02
N TRP A 152 -11.33 -11.89 8.02
CA TRP A 152 -12.74 -12.24 8.10
C TRP A 152 -13.06 -13.23 9.22
N ASN A 153 -12.20 -14.23 9.43
CA ASN A 153 -12.37 -15.24 10.47
C ASN A 153 -11.91 -14.77 11.87
N ASN A 154 -11.22 -13.63 11.98
CA ASN A 154 -10.69 -13.16 13.25
C ASN A 154 -11.84 -12.81 14.23
N PRO A 155 -11.97 -13.48 15.38
CA PRO A 155 -13.07 -13.23 16.32
C PRO A 155 -13.03 -11.82 16.93
N ASN A 156 -11.86 -11.18 16.90
CA ASN A 156 -11.63 -9.85 17.45
C ASN A 156 -11.75 -8.74 16.40
N ARG A 157 -12.22 -9.03 15.18
CA ARG A 157 -12.58 -7.98 14.22
C ARG A 157 -13.93 -7.35 14.61
N PRO A 158 -14.20 -6.10 14.20
CA PRO A 158 -15.53 -5.53 14.33
C PRO A 158 -16.57 -6.38 13.60
N ARG A 159 -17.72 -6.57 14.25
CA ARG A 159 -18.89 -7.21 13.64
C ARG A 159 -19.72 -6.18 12.89
N PHE A 160 -20.32 -6.61 11.80
CA PHE A 160 -21.22 -5.79 10.99
C PHE A 160 -22.65 -6.29 11.13
N LYS A 161 -23.61 -5.38 10.96
CA LYS A 161 -25.05 -5.72 11.06
C LYS A 161 -25.45 -6.77 10.03
N ASN A 162 -24.88 -6.67 8.83
CA ASN A 162 -25.11 -7.60 7.73
C ASN A 162 -23.75 -8.06 7.19
N GLU A 163 -23.45 -9.36 7.33
CA GLU A 163 -22.19 -9.96 6.86
C GLU A 163 -22.41 -10.86 5.63
N ASP A 164 -23.56 -10.74 4.97
CA ASP A 164 -23.89 -11.48 3.74
C ASP A 164 -23.07 -11.02 2.51
N LYS A 165 -22.49 -9.81 2.58
CA LYS A 165 -21.67 -9.24 1.51
C LYS A 165 -20.46 -8.47 2.04
N LEU A 166 -19.36 -8.55 1.29
CA LEU A 166 -18.13 -7.80 1.53
C LEU A 166 -17.80 -6.89 0.34
N LEU A 167 -17.47 -5.62 0.60
CA LEU A 167 -16.89 -4.73 -0.40
C LEU A 167 -15.38 -4.57 -0.16
N ILE A 168 -14.59 -4.93 -1.17
CA ILE A 168 -13.14 -4.79 -1.19
C ILE A 168 -12.74 -3.68 -2.16
N LEU A 169 -12.07 -2.67 -1.64
CA LEU A 169 -11.44 -1.61 -2.42
C LEU A 169 -9.94 -1.88 -2.51
N CYS A 170 -9.40 -1.99 -3.71
CA CYS A 170 -7.98 -2.31 -3.90
C CYS A 170 -7.41 -1.61 -5.13
N ASP A 171 -6.10 -1.62 -5.28
CA ASP A 171 -5.45 -1.13 -6.49
C ASP A 171 -5.55 -2.14 -7.64
N ALA A 172 -5.26 -1.68 -8.86
CA ALA A 172 -5.24 -2.53 -10.06
C ALA A 172 -3.86 -3.16 -10.34
N GLY A 173 -2.94 -3.14 -9.36
CA GLY A 173 -1.58 -3.67 -9.45
C GLY A 173 -1.31 -4.77 -8.42
N GLY A 174 -0.06 -5.23 -8.31
CA GLY A 174 0.35 -6.14 -7.24
C GLY A 174 -0.36 -7.51 -7.23
N SER A 175 -0.43 -8.11 -6.04
CA SER A 175 -1.08 -9.40 -5.77
C SER A 175 -2.61 -9.36 -5.96
N ASN A 176 -3.21 -8.20 -5.79
CA ASN A 176 -4.63 -7.90 -5.96
C ASN A 176 -4.97 -7.33 -7.34
N SER A 177 -4.13 -7.55 -8.35
CA SER A 177 -4.33 -7.02 -9.71
C SER A 177 -5.63 -7.53 -10.35
N CYS A 178 -6.41 -6.62 -10.91
CA CYS A 178 -7.63 -6.94 -11.67
C CYS A 178 -7.37 -7.83 -12.89
N ARG A 179 -6.13 -7.87 -13.39
CA ARG A 179 -5.73 -8.71 -14.53
C ARG A 179 -5.43 -10.16 -14.14
N TYR A 180 -5.16 -10.42 -12.86
CA TYR A 180 -4.83 -11.76 -12.41
C TYR A 180 -6.11 -12.57 -12.21
N TRP A 181 -6.19 -13.71 -12.90
CA TRP A 181 -7.26 -14.68 -12.71
C TRP A 181 -7.09 -15.42 -11.39
N ARG A 182 -5.85 -15.71 -11.00
CA ARG A 182 -5.54 -16.31 -9.70
C ARG A 182 -6.16 -15.51 -8.54
N TRP A 183 -6.08 -14.18 -8.54
CA TRP A 183 -6.78 -13.34 -7.55
C TRP A 183 -8.28 -13.66 -7.46
N LYS A 184 -8.97 -13.82 -8.59
CA LYS A 184 -10.42 -14.09 -8.61
C LYS A 184 -10.74 -15.51 -8.14
N ILE A 185 -9.89 -16.48 -8.51
CA ILE A 185 -10.01 -17.88 -8.10
C ILE A 185 -9.84 -17.99 -6.58
N GLU A 186 -8.81 -17.35 -6.03
CA GLU A 186 -8.56 -17.35 -4.59
C GLU A 186 -9.72 -16.65 -3.84
N VAL A 187 -10.23 -15.52 -4.35
CA VAL A 187 -11.43 -14.86 -3.77
C VAL A 187 -12.66 -15.76 -3.82
N GLN A 188 -12.88 -16.49 -4.91
CA GLN A 188 -13.97 -17.46 -5.02
C GLN A 188 -13.85 -18.53 -3.93
N GLN A 189 -12.69 -19.19 -3.86
CA GLN A 189 -12.50 -20.35 -2.99
C GLN A 189 -12.42 -19.96 -1.51
N GLN A 190 -11.54 -19.01 -1.15
CA GLN A 190 -11.21 -18.71 0.24
C GLN A 190 -12.11 -17.67 0.89
N LEU A 191 -12.94 -16.95 0.11
CA LEU A 191 -13.85 -15.94 0.66
C LEU A 191 -15.30 -16.26 0.32
N ALA A 192 -15.64 -16.31 -0.97
CA ALA A 192 -17.04 -16.43 -1.37
C ALA A 192 -17.61 -17.80 -0.98
N ASP A 193 -16.95 -18.89 -1.37
CA ASP A 193 -17.38 -20.26 -1.11
C ASP A 193 -17.19 -20.62 0.37
N GLU A 194 -15.99 -20.37 0.92
CA GLU A 194 -15.67 -20.68 2.33
C GLU A 194 -16.62 -20.02 3.34
N PHE A 195 -16.96 -18.74 3.14
CA PHE A 195 -17.81 -18.01 4.08
C PHE A 195 -19.25 -17.84 3.62
N GLY A 196 -19.62 -18.32 2.43
CA GLY A 196 -20.97 -18.18 1.88
C GLY A 196 -21.38 -16.72 1.61
N ILE A 197 -20.44 -15.83 1.29
CA ILE A 197 -20.67 -14.39 1.15
C ILE A 197 -20.48 -13.87 -0.27
N GLU A 198 -21.23 -12.83 -0.64
CA GLU A 198 -21.01 -12.12 -1.89
C GLU A 198 -19.85 -11.12 -1.75
N VAL A 199 -18.77 -11.31 -2.53
CA VAL A 199 -17.59 -10.43 -2.50
C VAL A 199 -17.61 -9.50 -3.70
N MET A 200 -17.82 -8.20 -3.48
CA MET A 200 -17.69 -7.17 -4.50
C MET A 200 -16.30 -6.56 -4.45
N ILE A 201 -15.62 -6.52 -5.59
CA ILE A 201 -14.29 -5.92 -5.75
C ILE A 201 -14.40 -4.70 -6.64
N CYS A 202 -13.85 -3.58 -6.15
CA CYS A 202 -13.73 -2.33 -6.89
C CYS A 202 -12.27 -1.88 -6.92
N HIS A 203 -11.66 -1.93 -8.11
CA HIS A 203 -10.27 -1.51 -8.28
C HIS A 203 -10.16 0.00 -8.52
N TYR A 204 -9.18 0.66 -7.89
CA TYR A 204 -8.77 2.00 -8.28
C TYR A 204 -8.00 1.96 -9.61
N PRO A 205 -8.18 2.95 -10.50
CA PRO A 205 -7.46 3.01 -11.77
C PRO A 205 -5.94 3.06 -11.57
N THR A 206 -5.19 2.56 -12.56
CA THR A 206 -3.72 2.65 -12.55
C THR A 206 -3.25 4.10 -12.38
N GLY A 207 -2.23 4.33 -11.54
CA GLY A 207 -1.74 5.67 -11.22
C GLY A 207 -2.70 6.48 -10.33
N ALA A 208 -3.64 5.81 -9.68
CA ALA A 208 -4.57 6.39 -8.72
C ALA A 208 -4.50 5.73 -7.33
N SER A 209 -3.44 4.96 -7.05
CA SER A 209 -3.21 4.25 -5.77
C SER A 209 -3.32 5.16 -4.54
N LYS A 210 -2.83 6.41 -4.64
CA LYS A 210 -2.99 7.44 -3.60
C LYS A 210 -4.44 7.73 -3.18
N TRP A 211 -5.43 7.26 -3.92
CA TRP A 211 -6.84 7.45 -3.56
C TRP A 211 -7.44 6.22 -2.87
N ASN A 212 -6.69 5.11 -2.81
CA ASN A 212 -7.02 3.95 -2.00
C ASN A 212 -6.89 4.35 -0.51
N PRO A 213 -7.95 4.26 0.30
CA PRO A 213 -7.95 4.77 1.68
C PRO A 213 -6.80 4.24 2.53
N ILE A 214 -6.42 2.97 2.37
CA ILE A 214 -5.36 2.31 3.13
C ILE A 214 -4.02 3.04 3.06
N GLU A 215 -3.68 3.64 1.90
CA GLU A 215 -2.41 4.35 1.70
C GLU A 215 -2.23 5.48 2.71
N HIS A 216 -3.28 6.29 2.90
CA HIS A 216 -3.22 7.48 3.73
C HIS A 216 -3.77 7.27 5.14
N ARG A 217 -4.66 6.29 5.33
CA ARG A 217 -5.30 6.03 6.62
C ARG A 217 -4.55 4.99 7.46
N LEU A 218 -3.86 4.04 6.85
CA LEU A 218 -3.16 2.97 7.55
C LEU A 218 -1.65 3.06 7.32
N PHE A 219 -1.22 2.93 6.07
CA PHE A 219 0.20 2.82 5.75
C PHE A 219 1.00 4.08 6.01
N SER A 220 0.41 5.25 5.82
CA SER A 220 1.05 6.52 6.18
C SER A 220 1.30 6.62 7.69
N GLU A 221 0.39 6.11 8.53
CA GLU A 221 0.52 6.18 9.99
C GLU A 221 1.57 5.18 10.48
N ILE A 222 1.55 3.95 9.95
CA ILE A 222 2.61 2.95 10.19
C ILE A 222 3.99 3.51 9.81
N SER A 223 4.08 4.17 8.65
CA SER A 223 5.33 4.79 8.20
C SER A 223 5.82 5.90 9.12
N LYS A 224 4.92 6.65 9.77
CA LYS A 224 5.30 7.65 10.77
C LYS A 224 5.79 6.99 12.05
N ASN A 225 5.12 5.92 12.50
CA ASN A 225 5.42 5.28 13.78
C ASN A 225 6.87 4.75 13.84
N TRP A 226 7.30 4.01 12.82
CA TRP A 226 8.64 3.42 12.79
C TRP A 226 9.72 4.30 12.13
N ALA A 227 9.42 5.57 11.86
CA ALA A 227 10.32 6.45 11.12
C ALA A 227 11.68 6.58 11.84
N GLY A 228 12.78 6.32 11.11
CA GLY A 228 14.13 6.36 11.66
C GLY A 228 14.49 5.21 12.59
N LYS A 229 13.65 4.18 12.70
CA LYS A 229 13.93 2.96 13.47
C LYS A 229 14.35 1.82 12.52
N PRO A 230 15.50 1.16 12.75
CA PRO A 230 15.90 0.00 11.95
C PRO A 230 15.00 -1.20 12.27
N LEU A 231 14.55 -1.89 11.21
CA LEU A 231 13.63 -3.03 11.28
C LEU A 231 14.43 -4.33 11.34
N ARG A 232 15.05 -4.60 12.50
CA ARG A 232 16.05 -5.66 12.63
C ARG A 232 15.49 -7.08 12.59
N THR A 233 14.25 -7.26 13.00
CA THR A 233 13.59 -8.58 13.02
C THR A 233 12.18 -8.47 12.48
N PHE A 234 11.60 -9.59 12.04
CA PHE A 234 10.18 -9.65 11.69
C PHE A 234 9.28 -9.24 12.86
N GLN A 235 9.64 -9.63 14.08
CA GLN A 235 8.89 -9.24 15.28
C GLN A 235 8.90 -7.72 15.47
N THR A 236 10.05 -7.06 15.29
CA THR A 236 10.13 -5.60 15.35
C THR A 236 9.20 -4.92 14.34
N VAL A 237 9.06 -5.48 13.13
CA VAL A 237 8.10 -4.99 12.13
C VAL A 237 6.67 -5.13 12.64
N VAL A 238 6.31 -6.30 13.16
CA VAL A 238 4.98 -6.59 13.73
C VAL A 238 4.67 -5.62 14.87
N ASP A 239 5.59 -5.47 15.83
CA ASP A 239 5.40 -4.62 17.02
C ASP A 239 5.15 -3.16 16.62
N TYR A 240 5.99 -2.58 15.75
CA TYR A 240 5.79 -1.20 15.29
C TYR A 240 4.48 -1.03 14.51
N ILE A 241 4.04 -2.04 13.76
CA ILE A 241 2.76 -1.96 13.06
C ILE A 241 1.61 -1.99 14.07
N GLN A 242 1.66 -2.92 15.02
CA GLN A 242 0.63 -3.10 16.04
C GLN A 242 0.50 -1.89 16.96
N ASP A 243 1.61 -1.26 17.33
CA ASP A 243 1.63 -0.07 18.20
C ASP A 243 1.22 1.22 17.44
N THR A 244 0.84 1.11 16.17
CA THR A 244 0.34 2.27 15.42
C THR A 244 -1.06 2.63 15.88
N VAL A 245 -1.17 3.78 16.54
CA VAL A 245 -2.44 4.42 16.92
C VAL A 245 -2.48 5.88 16.48
N THR A 246 -3.67 6.45 16.27
CA THR A 246 -3.82 7.89 15.99
C THR A 246 -4.79 8.55 16.97
N GLU A 247 -4.65 9.86 17.15
CA GLU A 247 -5.62 10.70 17.89
C GLU A 247 -7.03 10.61 17.31
N THR A 248 -7.14 10.34 16.01
CA THR A 248 -8.41 10.12 15.30
C THR A 248 -9.01 8.73 15.51
N GLY A 249 -8.39 7.90 16.37
CA GLY A 249 -8.90 6.61 16.81
C GLY A 249 -8.52 5.43 15.91
N LEU A 250 -7.51 5.56 15.03
CA LEU A 250 -7.00 4.39 14.32
C LEU A 250 -6.34 3.45 15.34
N SER A 251 -6.67 2.16 15.27
CA SER A 251 -5.95 1.10 15.96
C SER A 251 -5.55 0.02 14.97
N VAL A 252 -4.33 -0.50 15.09
CA VAL A 252 -3.80 -1.51 14.18
C VAL A 252 -3.49 -2.80 14.92
N LYS A 253 -3.86 -3.94 14.33
CA LYS A 253 -3.39 -5.26 14.75
C LYS A 253 -2.42 -5.80 13.70
N ALA A 254 -1.33 -6.43 14.14
CA ALA A 254 -0.34 -7.02 13.25
C ALA A 254 -0.17 -8.51 13.56
N PHE A 255 0.03 -9.31 12.52
CA PHE A 255 0.18 -10.76 12.63
C PHE A 255 1.34 -11.21 11.74
N LEU A 256 2.27 -11.99 12.29
CA LEU A 256 3.28 -12.66 11.48
C LEU A 256 2.65 -13.84 10.76
N VAL A 257 2.91 -13.98 9.46
CA VAL A 257 2.47 -15.14 8.66
C VAL A 257 3.69 -15.97 8.30
N ASP A 258 3.87 -17.07 9.02
CA ASP A 258 4.95 -18.04 8.80
C ASP A 258 4.49 -19.17 7.87
N LEU A 259 4.01 -18.77 6.68
CA LEU A 259 3.62 -19.67 5.60
C LEU A 259 4.34 -19.27 4.32
N ILE A 260 4.70 -20.25 3.51
CA ILE A 260 5.37 -20.04 2.24
C ILE A 260 4.33 -19.96 1.12
N PHE A 261 4.30 -18.82 0.43
CA PHE A 261 3.48 -18.61 -0.76
C PHE A 261 4.38 -18.54 -1.99
N GLU A 262 4.22 -19.49 -2.90
CA GLU A 262 5.02 -19.59 -4.12
C GLU A 262 4.55 -18.65 -5.24
N LYS A 263 5.49 -18.26 -6.10
CA LYS A 263 5.19 -17.49 -7.32
C LYS A 263 4.90 -18.39 -8.50
N GLY A 264 4.15 -17.86 -9.45
CA GLY A 264 3.96 -18.51 -10.75
C GLY A 264 2.99 -19.68 -10.72
N LEU A 265 2.20 -19.80 -9.65
CA LEU A 265 1.07 -20.73 -9.59
C LEU A 265 0.18 -20.53 -10.82
N GLN A 266 0.17 -21.56 -11.67
CA GLN A 266 -0.72 -21.62 -12.81
C GLN A 266 -2.14 -21.89 -12.33
N TYR A 267 -3.10 -21.53 -13.16
CA TYR A 267 -4.48 -21.98 -13.01
C TYR A 267 -4.87 -22.69 -14.29
N ASP A 268 -5.72 -23.69 -14.20
CA ASP A 268 -6.27 -24.34 -15.37
C ASP A 268 -7.49 -23.56 -15.91
N GLN A 269 -7.86 -23.83 -17.15
CA GLN A 269 -8.97 -23.14 -17.79
C GLN A 269 -10.32 -23.44 -17.10
N LYS A 270 -10.46 -24.61 -16.45
CA LYS A 270 -11.68 -25.02 -15.75
C LYS A 270 -11.91 -24.21 -14.48
N GLU A 271 -10.86 -23.94 -13.70
CA GLU A 271 -10.91 -23.07 -12.52
C GLU A 271 -11.44 -21.68 -12.89
N ARG A 272 -11.01 -21.16 -14.04
CA ARG A 272 -11.48 -19.86 -14.54
C ARG A 272 -12.93 -19.90 -15.01
N GLU A 273 -13.32 -20.94 -15.72
CA GLU A 273 -14.70 -21.11 -16.24
C GLU A 273 -15.70 -21.34 -15.11
N ASN A 274 -15.27 -22.00 -14.03
CA ASN A 274 -16.04 -22.22 -12.83
C ASN A 274 -16.09 -21.00 -11.89
N LEU A 275 -15.73 -19.80 -12.33
CA LEU A 275 -15.89 -18.60 -11.51
C LEU A 275 -17.34 -18.09 -11.57
N ASN A 276 -17.99 -17.93 -10.42
CA ASN A 276 -19.29 -17.27 -10.30
C ASN A 276 -19.11 -15.72 -10.28
N LEU A 277 -18.54 -15.21 -11.37
CA LEU A 277 -18.08 -13.84 -11.54
C LEU A 277 -19.08 -13.00 -12.36
N HIS A 278 -19.61 -11.93 -11.75
CA HIS A 278 -20.50 -10.98 -12.39
C HIS A 278 -19.84 -9.60 -12.53
N ARG A 279 -19.67 -9.14 -13.77
CA ARG A 279 -19.07 -7.81 -14.05
C ARG A 279 -20.13 -6.71 -14.09
N TYR A 280 -19.77 -5.52 -13.61
CA TYR A 280 -20.63 -4.35 -13.72
C TYR A 280 -20.43 -3.62 -15.05
N ARG A 281 -21.48 -2.98 -15.56
CA ARG A 281 -21.41 -2.16 -16.80
C ARG A 281 -20.43 -0.99 -16.69
N THR A 282 -20.30 -0.41 -15.50
CA THR A 282 -19.32 0.66 -15.25
C THR A 282 -17.97 0.03 -14.99
N CYS A 283 -17.00 0.29 -15.88
CA CYS A 283 -15.63 -0.20 -15.78
C CYS A 283 -15.55 -1.71 -15.44
N PRO A 284 -16.05 -2.60 -16.33
CA PRO A 284 -16.23 -4.04 -16.06
C PRO A 284 -14.95 -4.81 -15.71
N THR A 285 -13.78 -4.24 -16.00
CA THR A 285 -12.49 -4.80 -15.58
C THR A 285 -12.16 -4.48 -14.14
N TRP A 286 -12.66 -3.36 -13.61
CA TRP A 286 -12.40 -2.88 -12.26
C TRP A 286 -13.50 -3.21 -11.28
N ASN A 287 -14.72 -3.45 -11.74
CA ASN A 287 -15.87 -3.68 -10.89
C ASN A 287 -16.51 -5.01 -11.21
N TYR A 288 -16.45 -5.92 -10.26
CA TYR A 288 -17.07 -7.23 -10.37
C TYR A 288 -17.45 -7.77 -8.99
N THR A 289 -18.41 -8.67 -8.99
CA THR A 289 -18.86 -9.41 -7.82
C THR A 289 -18.56 -10.88 -8.05
N ILE A 290 -18.05 -11.55 -7.04
CA ILE A 290 -17.91 -13.00 -6.98
C ILE A 290 -18.92 -13.49 -5.95
N LYS A 291 -19.80 -14.40 -6.36
CA LYS A 291 -20.83 -14.99 -5.50
C LYS A 291 -20.39 -16.38 -5.06
N PRO A 292 -20.86 -16.88 -3.90
CA PRO A 292 -20.64 -18.28 -3.56
C PRO A 292 -21.23 -19.18 -4.65
N HIS A 293 -20.58 -20.30 -4.90
CA HIS A 293 -21.25 -21.43 -5.54
C HIS A 293 -22.39 -21.89 -4.64
N ALA A 294 -23.53 -22.26 -5.24
CA ALA A 294 -24.56 -22.93 -4.49
C ALA A 294 -23.96 -24.20 -3.88
N CYS A 295 -24.02 -24.35 -2.56
CA CYS A 295 -23.68 -25.62 -1.94
C CYS A 295 -24.58 -26.68 -2.57
N TYR A 296 -23.99 -27.66 -3.27
CA TYR A 296 -24.69 -28.92 -3.48
C TYR A 296 -24.77 -29.56 -2.09
N GLY A 297 -25.90 -29.31 -1.42
CA GLY A 297 -26.26 -30.00 -0.19
C GLY A 297 -26.49 -31.48 -0.42
#